data_AF-A0A974HD55-F1
#
_entry.id   AF-A0A974HD55-F1
#
_cell.length_a   1.000
_cell.length_b   1.000
_cell.length_c   1.000
_cell.angle_alpha   90.00
_cell.angle_beta   90.00
_cell.angle_gamma   90.00
#
_symmetry.space_group_name_H-M   'P 1'
#
loop_
_entity.id
_entity.type
_entity.pdbx_description
1 polymer ?
#
loop_
_entity_poly.entity_id
_entity_poly.type
_entity_poly.pdbx_seq_one_letter_code
_entity_poly.pdbx_strand_id
1 'polypeptide(L)'
;MLIFPKLIYPLINLPLLLRHSDIKALNSALSSFLWRSFKPKIALTKLQFNPSKGGLNVLYFRKYNIASLLRYVMEWIYGGFRYTNPEIKSWHPSFGHILSILYKKWCDIPNYFKSNPIFRDSIYVWRFLFKNHGMDHRITPFTPVQNVKDFVDPFPSSLLGFKNNIPTLLKDVLDLDKGKVLSWEVLQNELNLSDKERVLYFQIKEHLQLYILMLAH
;
A
#
# COMPACT_ATOMS: atom_id res chain seq x y z
N MET A 1 9.34 -15.92 29.36
CA MET A 1 8.36 -14.83 29.44
C MET A 1 8.64 -13.84 28.30
N LEU A 2 7.87 -13.94 27.21
CA LEU A 2 8.01 -13.05 26.06
C LEU A 2 7.46 -11.67 26.48
N ILE A 3 8.34 -10.74 26.83
CA ILE A 3 7.98 -9.34 27.17
C ILE A 3 7.68 -8.54 25.88
N PHE A 4 8.17 -9.00 24.73
CA PHE A 4 8.02 -8.36 23.42
C PHE A 4 6.60 -8.32 22.82
N PRO A 5 5.73 -9.35 22.92
CA PRO A 5 4.37 -9.32 22.41
C PRO A 5 3.55 -8.17 22.98
N LYS A 6 3.78 -7.81 24.25
CA LYS A 6 3.08 -6.71 24.91
C LYS A 6 3.40 -5.34 24.32
N LEU A 7 4.61 -5.13 23.78
CA LEU A 7 4.99 -3.88 23.11
C LEU A 7 4.56 -3.84 21.65
N ILE A 8 4.49 -5.01 21.00
CA ILE A 8 4.04 -5.13 19.62
C ILE A 8 2.57 -4.70 19.48
N TYR A 9 1.72 -5.05 20.44
CA TYR A 9 0.29 -4.73 20.36
C TYR A 9 0.00 -3.21 20.31
N PRO A 10 0.51 -2.36 21.23
CA PRO A 10 0.36 -0.91 21.13
C PRO A 10 0.95 -0.32 19.84
N LEU A 11 2.10 -0.81 19.39
CA LEU A 11 2.74 -0.31 18.16
C LEU A 11 1.91 -0.61 16.91
N ILE A 12 1.27 -1.78 16.89
CA ILE A 12 0.39 -2.20 15.80
C ILE A 12 -0.90 -1.38 15.81
N ASN A 13 -1.45 -1.10 16.99
CA ASN A 13 -2.72 -0.39 17.13
C ASN A 13 -2.56 1.14 17.08
N LEU A 14 -1.34 1.66 16.99
CA LEU A 14 -1.10 3.09 16.82
C LEU A 14 -1.13 3.44 15.31
N PRO A 15 -2.18 4.12 14.82
CA PRO A 15 -2.32 4.44 13.39
C PRO A 15 -1.56 5.73 13.04
N LEU A 16 -0.38 5.92 13.61
CA LEU A 16 0.41 7.15 13.49
C LEU A 16 1.86 6.82 13.18
N LEU A 17 2.45 7.61 12.29
CA LEU A 17 3.87 7.51 11.99
C LEU A 17 4.67 8.15 13.11
N LEU A 18 5.46 7.33 13.80
CA LEU A 18 6.33 7.81 14.87
C LEU A 18 7.45 8.68 14.29
N ARG A 19 7.76 9.77 14.99
CA ARG A 19 8.89 10.64 14.62
C ARG A 19 10.20 9.89 14.84
N HIS A 20 11.24 10.32 14.13
CA HIS A 20 12.57 9.74 14.29
C HIS A 20 13.10 9.85 15.72
N SER A 21 12.78 10.94 16.44
CA SER A 21 13.10 11.11 17.86
C SER A 21 12.46 10.04 18.74
N ASP A 22 11.17 9.76 18.52
CA ASP A 22 10.39 8.81 19.30
C ASP A 22 10.92 7.38 19.06
N ILE A 23 11.22 7.04 17.81
CA ILE A 23 11.88 5.77 17.44
C ILE A 23 13.26 5.64 18.09
N LYS A 24 14.05 6.72 18.14
CA LYS A 24 15.36 6.73 18.78
C LYS A 24 15.24 6.49 20.30
N ALA A 25 14.28 7.12 20.95
CA ALA A 25 13.99 6.91 22.36
C ALA A 25 13.57 5.46 22.65
N LEU A 26 12.69 4.87 21.83
CA LEU A 26 12.28 3.47 21.94
C LEU A 26 13.45 2.50 21.75
N ASN A 27 14.29 2.73 20.74
CA ASN A 27 15.50 1.93 20.54
C ASN A 27 16.49 2.06 21.69
N SER A 28 16.63 3.26 22.27
CA SER A 28 17.48 3.48 23.45
C SER A 28 16.96 2.71 24.66
N ALA A 29 15.66 2.79 24.95
CA ALA A 29 15.03 2.06 26.04
C ALA A 29 15.16 0.53 25.86
N LEU A 30 14.97 0.04 24.63
CA LEU A 30 15.18 -1.36 24.29
C LEU A 30 16.64 -1.79 24.48
N SER A 31 17.59 -0.95 24.07
CA SER A 31 19.01 -1.22 24.28
C SER A 31 19.35 -1.28 25.77
N SER A 32 18.91 -0.30 26.56
CA SER A 32 19.08 -0.29 28.01
C SER A 32 18.46 -1.52 28.68
N PHE A 33 17.28 -1.97 28.22
CA PHE A 33 16.63 -3.18 28.70
C PHE A 33 17.42 -4.45 28.39
N LEU A 34 17.87 -4.61 27.13
CA LEU A 34 18.64 -5.78 26.69
C LEU A 34 19.97 -5.89 27.42
N TRP A 35 20.64 -4.76 27.61
CA TRP A 35 21.96 -4.73 28.20
C TRP A 35 21.95 -4.49 29.70
N ARG A 36 20.82 -4.20 30.36
CA ARG A 36 20.73 -3.93 31.81
C ARG A 36 21.84 -3.00 32.32
N SER A 37 22.09 -1.91 31.59
CA SER A 37 23.17 -0.94 31.86
C SER A 37 24.62 -1.44 31.63
N PHE A 38 24.82 -2.66 31.10
CA PHE A 38 26.11 -3.12 30.59
C PHE A 38 26.44 -2.55 29.21
N LYS A 39 27.74 -2.55 28.85
CA LYS A 39 28.20 -2.09 27.53
C LYS A 39 27.72 -3.06 26.43
N PRO A 40 27.03 -2.57 25.37
CA PRO A 40 26.59 -3.40 24.26
C PRO A 40 27.78 -4.08 23.57
N LYS A 41 27.77 -5.42 23.52
CA LYS A 41 28.78 -6.19 22.77
C LYS A 41 28.43 -6.36 21.29
N ILE A 42 27.13 -6.25 20.98
CA ILE A 42 26.60 -6.40 19.63
C ILE A 42 25.69 -5.21 19.34
N ALA A 43 25.83 -4.60 18.16
CA ALA A 43 24.96 -3.50 17.75
C ALA A 43 23.49 -3.95 17.72
N LEU A 44 22.57 -3.09 18.18
CA LEU A 44 21.14 -3.38 18.19
C LEU A 44 20.62 -3.73 16.79
N THR A 45 21.14 -3.06 15.75
CA THR A 45 20.81 -3.36 14.35
C THR A 45 21.19 -4.78 13.94
N LYS A 46 22.29 -5.32 14.46
CA LYS A 46 22.71 -6.71 14.22
C LYS A 46 21.76 -7.70 14.89
N LEU A 47 21.33 -7.39 16.12
CA LEU A 47 20.35 -8.20 16.86
C LEU A 47 18.97 -8.24 16.19
N GLN A 48 18.60 -7.19 15.45
CA GLN A 48 17.32 -7.07 14.73
C GLN A 48 17.26 -7.92 13.44
N PHE A 49 18.37 -8.51 12.98
CA PHE A 49 18.34 -9.42 11.84
C PHE A 49 17.75 -10.79 12.20
N ASN A 50 17.39 -11.55 11.14
CA ASN A 50 16.98 -12.93 11.26
C ASN A 50 18.13 -13.79 11.82
N PRO A 51 17.86 -14.80 12.66
CA PRO A 51 18.82 -15.83 13.06
C PRO A 51 19.62 -16.42 11.91
N SER A 52 19.02 -16.59 10.72
CA SER A 52 19.74 -17.05 9.52
C SER A 52 20.84 -16.09 9.04
N LYS A 53 20.76 -14.81 9.42
CA LYS A 53 21.77 -13.78 9.15
C LYS A 53 22.58 -13.42 10.41
N GLY A 54 22.55 -14.27 11.44
CA GLY A 54 23.29 -14.07 12.69
C GLY A 54 22.69 -13.02 13.63
N GLY A 55 21.40 -12.71 13.49
CA GLY A 55 20.65 -11.86 14.42
C GLY A 55 19.84 -12.66 15.45
N LEU A 56 19.07 -11.97 16.28
CA LEU A 56 18.22 -12.57 17.33
C LEU A 56 16.73 -12.23 17.15
N ASN A 57 16.32 -11.73 15.97
CA ASN A 57 14.95 -11.24 15.73
C ASN A 57 14.48 -10.21 16.78
N VAL A 58 15.40 -9.39 17.30
CA VAL A 58 15.03 -8.32 18.22
C VAL A 58 14.11 -7.33 17.51
N LEU A 59 13.17 -6.75 18.27
CA LEU A 59 12.17 -5.83 17.76
C LEU A 59 12.80 -4.64 17.01
N TYR A 60 12.28 -4.39 15.81
CA TYR A 60 12.60 -3.20 15.01
C TYR A 60 11.40 -2.27 14.96
N PHE A 61 11.31 -1.32 15.89
CA PHE A 61 10.17 -0.40 16.05
C PHE A 61 9.72 0.29 14.75
N ARG A 62 10.66 0.84 13.96
CA ARG A 62 10.32 1.50 12.68
C ARG A 62 9.65 0.56 11.68
N LYS A 63 10.12 -0.69 11.56
CA LYS A 63 9.52 -1.68 10.65
C LYS A 63 8.10 -2.02 11.07
N TYR A 64 7.88 -2.21 12.38
CA TYR A 64 6.53 -2.47 12.90
C TYR A 64 5.58 -1.29 12.74
N ASN A 65 6.07 -0.06 12.96
CA ASN A 65 5.27 1.15 12.77
C ASN A 65 4.93 1.42 11.28
N ILE A 66 5.84 1.11 10.37
CA ILE A 66 5.54 1.11 8.92
C ILE A 66 4.51 0.03 8.59
N ALA A 67 4.70 -1.18 9.11
CA ALA A 67 3.81 -2.30 8.87
C ALA A 67 2.41 -2.07 9.43
N SER A 68 2.24 -1.35 10.55
CA SER A 68 0.92 -1.01 11.08
C SER A 68 0.15 -0.09 10.14
N LEU A 69 0.82 0.94 9.60
CA LEU A 69 0.23 1.87 8.63
C LEU A 69 -0.05 1.25 7.27
N LEU A 70 0.74 0.27 6.85
CA LEU A 70 0.50 -0.48 5.60
C LEU A 70 -0.75 -1.35 5.64
N ARG A 71 -1.23 -1.77 6.83
CA ARG A 71 -2.47 -2.56 6.93
C ARG A 71 -3.67 -1.80 6.38
N TYR A 72 -3.77 -0.51 6.70
CA TYR A 72 -4.79 0.39 6.15
C TYR A 72 -4.75 0.41 4.62
N VAL A 73 -3.55 0.51 4.05
CA VAL A 73 -3.37 0.49 2.59
C VAL A 73 -3.78 -0.85 2.00
N MET A 74 -3.41 -1.97 2.63
CA MET A 74 -3.79 -3.30 2.16
C MET A 74 -5.31 -3.49 2.17
N GLU A 75 -6.02 -2.96 3.16
CA GLU A 75 -7.49 -3.02 3.16
C GLU A 75 -8.12 -2.12 2.11
N TRP A 76 -7.52 -0.97 1.81
CA TRP A 76 -7.98 -0.18 0.68
C TRP A 76 -7.75 -0.92 -0.65
N ILE A 77 -6.68 -1.72 -0.77
CA ILE A 77 -6.36 -2.50 -1.98
C ILE A 77 -7.26 -3.73 -2.15
N TYR A 78 -7.43 -4.53 -1.09
CA TYR A 78 -8.08 -5.83 -1.15
C TYR A 78 -9.51 -5.83 -0.63
N GLY A 79 -9.93 -4.73 0.00
CA GLY A 79 -11.17 -4.63 0.74
C GLY A 79 -11.18 -5.41 2.06
N GLY A 80 -12.24 -5.17 2.82
CA GLY A 80 -12.49 -5.78 4.12
C GLY A 80 -12.14 -4.87 5.30
N PHE A 81 -12.49 -5.37 6.50
CA PHE A 81 -12.35 -4.68 7.78
C PHE A 81 -11.57 -5.55 8.78
N ARG A 82 -10.49 -6.19 8.32
CA ARG A 82 -9.70 -7.15 9.12
C ARG A 82 -8.74 -6.48 10.11
N TYR A 83 -8.30 -5.28 9.80
CA TYR A 83 -7.21 -4.55 10.44
C TYR A 83 -7.58 -3.09 10.73
N THR A 84 -8.59 -2.51 10.07
CA THR A 84 -9.07 -1.14 10.29
C THR A 84 -10.26 -1.08 11.23
N ASN A 85 -10.41 0.08 11.87
CA ASN A 85 -11.68 0.49 12.46
C ASN A 85 -12.74 0.61 11.34
N PRO A 86 -13.91 -0.04 11.45
CA PRO A 86 -15.03 0.06 10.50
C PRO A 86 -15.43 1.50 10.13
N GLU A 87 -15.14 2.46 11.01
CA GLU A 87 -15.46 3.87 10.82
C GLU A 87 -14.58 4.58 9.77
N ILE A 88 -13.41 4.03 9.44
CA ILE A 88 -12.52 4.61 8.42
C ILE A 88 -13.05 4.21 7.05
N LYS A 89 -13.93 5.05 6.51
CA LYS A 89 -14.48 4.87 5.17
C LYS A 89 -13.36 4.98 4.13
N SER A 90 -13.25 3.97 3.28
CA SER A 90 -12.36 3.97 2.12
C SER A 90 -12.86 4.88 0.98
N TRP A 91 -14.08 5.40 1.09
CA TRP A 91 -14.73 6.22 0.07
C TRP A 91 -15.13 7.60 0.63
N HIS A 92 -14.89 8.63 -0.18
CA HIS A 92 -15.23 10.03 0.11
C HIS A 92 -16.12 10.62 -0.99
N PRO A 93 -17.23 11.32 -0.66
CA PRO A 93 -18.17 11.89 -1.64
C PRO A 93 -17.54 12.69 -2.78
N SER A 94 -16.62 13.59 -2.45
CA SER A 94 -15.99 14.50 -3.42
C SER A 94 -14.72 13.95 -4.07
N PHE A 95 -14.16 12.87 -3.55
CA PHE A 95 -12.82 12.40 -3.95
C PHE A 95 -12.79 10.93 -4.38
N GLY A 96 -13.93 10.24 -4.32
CA GLY A 96 -14.04 8.83 -4.64
C GLY A 96 -13.30 7.94 -3.64
N HIS A 97 -12.80 6.82 -4.14
CA HIS A 97 -12.08 5.86 -3.31
C HIS A 97 -10.65 6.32 -3.01
N ILE A 98 -10.21 6.11 -1.76
CA ILE A 98 -8.91 6.58 -1.26
C ILE A 98 -7.70 6.03 -2.01
N LEU A 99 -7.82 4.83 -2.60
CA LEU A 99 -6.78 4.30 -3.49
C LEU A 99 -6.39 5.30 -4.57
N SER A 100 -7.37 6.05 -5.12
CA SER A 100 -7.09 7.03 -6.17
C SER A 100 -6.11 8.13 -5.71
N ILE A 101 -6.05 8.39 -4.40
CA ILE A 101 -5.20 9.42 -3.77
C ILE A 101 -3.78 8.89 -3.53
N LEU A 102 -3.60 7.59 -3.26
CA LEU A 102 -2.29 7.00 -2.97
C LEU A 102 -1.27 7.16 -4.11
N TYR A 103 -1.76 7.23 -5.35
CA TYR A 103 -0.96 7.34 -6.56
C TYR A 103 -0.74 8.78 -7.02
N LYS A 104 -1.24 9.78 -6.28
CA LYS A 104 -1.07 11.21 -6.62
C LYS A 104 0.25 11.78 -6.08
N LYS A 105 0.76 12.82 -6.76
CA LYS A 105 1.87 13.62 -6.20
C LYS A 105 1.38 14.35 -4.95
N TRP A 106 2.29 14.65 -4.02
CA TRP A 106 1.91 15.25 -2.74
C TRP A 106 1.22 16.61 -2.87
N CYS A 107 1.64 17.40 -3.87
CA CYS A 107 0.99 18.66 -4.24
C CYS A 107 -0.48 18.46 -4.64
N ASP A 108 -0.80 17.37 -5.32
CA ASP A 108 -2.13 17.09 -5.88
C ASP A 108 -3.09 16.45 -4.86
N ILE A 109 -2.62 16.18 -3.64
CA ILE A 109 -3.44 15.55 -2.59
C ILE A 109 -4.26 16.63 -1.86
N PRO A 110 -5.60 16.47 -1.76
CA PRO A 110 -6.46 17.40 -1.04
C PRO A 110 -6.10 17.57 0.44
N ASN A 111 -6.32 18.77 0.99
CA ASN A 111 -6.03 19.08 2.39
C ASN A 111 -6.78 18.19 3.37
N TYR A 112 -7.98 17.70 3.01
CA TYR A 112 -8.74 16.74 3.80
C TYR A 112 -7.91 15.48 4.17
N PHE A 113 -7.18 14.91 3.20
CA PHE A 113 -6.34 13.73 3.45
C PHE A 113 -5.03 14.08 4.15
N LYS A 114 -4.55 15.33 4.03
CA LYS A 114 -3.34 15.81 4.71
C LYS A 114 -3.58 16.14 6.19
N SER A 115 -4.79 16.58 6.55
CA SER A 115 -5.15 16.95 7.91
C SER A 115 -5.41 15.73 8.79
N ASN A 116 -5.98 14.65 8.23
CA ASN A 116 -6.17 13.40 8.96
C ASN A 116 -4.84 12.63 9.09
N PRO A 117 -4.33 12.39 10.30
CA PRO A 117 -3.05 11.70 10.50
C PRO A 117 -2.99 10.29 9.91
N ILE A 118 -4.10 9.55 9.95
CA ILE A 118 -4.14 8.18 9.42
C ILE A 118 -3.93 8.21 7.91
N PHE A 119 -4.69 9.04 7.20
CA PHE A 119 -4.55 9.18 5.74
C PHE A 119 -3.18 9.74 5.37
N ARG A 120 -2.76 10.83 6.02
CA ARG A 120 -1.46 11.48 5.79
C ARG A 120 -0.31 10.50 5.96
N ASP A 121 -0.30 9.75 7.07
CA ASP A 121 0.80 8.87 7.44
C ASP A 121 0.80 7.59 6.59
N SER A 122 -0.36 7.02 6.27
CA SER A 122 -0.48 5.89 5.33
C SER A 122 -0.01 6.27 3.92
N ILE A 123 -0.40 7.45 3.40
CA ILE A 123 0.07 7.98 2.12
C ILE A 123 1.59 8.16 2.16
N TYR A 124 2.12 8.76 3.23
CA TYR A 124 3.56 8.97 3.37
C TYR A 124 4.33 7.63 3.39
N VAL A 125 3.85 6.65 4.16
CA VAL A 125 4.46 5.33 4.26
C VAL A 125 4.43 4.58 2.94
N TRP A 126 3.31 4.64 2.20
CA TRP A 126 3.24 4.07 0.86
C TRP A 126 4.34 4.63 -0.05
N ARG A 127 4.44 5.96 -0.13
CA ARG A 127 5.47 6.63 -0.94
C ARG A 127 6.89 6.28 -0.49
N PHE A 128 7.11 6.26 0.82
CA PHE A 128 8.40 5.92 1.42
C PHE A 128 8.81 4.48 1.08
N LEU A 129 7.87 3.54 1.08
CA LEU A 129 8.12 2.15 0.73
C LEU A 129 8.64 2.01 -0.70
N PHE A 130 7.95 2.59 -1.67
CA PHE A 130 8.37 2.54 -3.08
C PHE A 130 9.69 3.27 -3.31
N LYS A 131 9.84 4.47 -2.75
CA LYS A 131 11.10 5.24 -2.84
C LYS A 131 12.30 4.45 -2.32
N ASN A 132 12.16 3.74 -1.19
CA ASN A 132 13.25 2.95 -0.63
C ASN A 132 13.64 1.73 -1.47
N HIS A 133 12.76 1.27 -2.36
CA HIS A 133 13.04 0.19 -3.30
C HIS A 133 13.38 0.70 -4.70
N GLY A 134 13.59 2.01 -4.89
CA GLY A 134 13.88 2.59 -6.20
C GLY A 134 12.71 2.54 -7.18
N MET A 135 11.49 2.35 -6.69
CA MET A 135 10.27 2.23 -7.50
C MET A 135 9.43 3.51 -7.45
N ASP A 136 8.59 3.71 -8.48
CA ASP A 136 7.63 4.81 -8.50
C ASP A 136 6.28 4.40 -7.90
N HIS A 137 5.91 5.01 -6.77
CA HIS A 137 4.61 4.81 -6.14
C HIS A 137 3.40 5.18 -7.00
N ARG A 138 3.57 5.98 -8.07
CA ARG A 138 2.47 6.44 -8.93
C ARG A 138 1.94 5.32 -9.83
N ILE A 139 2.78 4.32 -10.12
CA ILE A 139 2.45 3.25 -11.04
C ILE A 139 2.96 1.94 -10.46
N THR A 140 2.00 1.14 -10.02
CA THR A 140 2.21 -0.16 -9.38
C THR A 140 1.15 -1.14 -9.89
N PRO A 141 1.33 -2.45 -9.72
CA PRO A 141 0.27 -3.43 -10.00
C PRO A 141 -1.04 -3.16 -9.24
N PHE A 142 -0.99 -2.41 -8.13
CA PHE A 142 -2.14 -2.05 -7.31
C PHE A 142 -2.80 -0.72 -7.69
N THR A 143 -2.37 -0.10 -8.80
CA THR A 143 -2.95 1.17 -9.26
C THR A 143 -4.36 0.90 -9.80
N PRO A 144 -5.37 1.67 -9.39
CA PRO A 144 -6.68 1.64 -10.04
C PRO A 144 -6.53 1.90 -11.54
N VAL A 145 -7.20 1.14 -12.39
CA VAL A 145 -7.13 1.32 -13.86
C VAL A 145 -7.54 2.76 -14.24
N GLN A 146 -8.52 3.32 -13.53
CA GLN A 146 -9.02 4.68 -13.69
C GLN A 146 -7.98 5.79 -13.44
N ASN A 147 -6.88 5.49 -12.75
CA ASN A 147 -5.84 6.46 -12.40
C ASN A 147 -4.76 6.61 -13.48
N VAL A 148 -4.79 5.78 -14.53
CA VAL A 148 -3.87 5.89 -15.67
C VAL A 148 -4.28 7.13 -16.49
N LYS A 149 -3.41 8.14 -16.54
CA LYS A 149 -3.73 9.52 -16.94
C LYS A 149 -4.06 9.76 -18.42
N ASP A 150 -4.04 8.73 -19.26
CA ASP A 150 -4.18 8.88 -20.73
C ASP A 150 -5.53 8.42 -21.27
N PHE A 151 -6.51 8.14 -20.41
CA PHE A 151 -7.88 7.89 -20.86
C PHE A 151 -8.56 9.22 -21.19
N VAL A 152 -8.79 9.43 -22.50
CA VAL A 152 -9.48 10.62 -23.06
C VAL A 152 -10.96 10.65 -22.65
N ASP A 153 -11.53 9.49 -22.33
CA ASP A 153 -12.91 9.35 -21.85
C ASP A 153 -12.96 8.88 -20.40
N PRO A 154 -13.93 9.36 -19.60
CA PRO A 154 -14.17 8.79 -18.29
C PRO A 154 -14.48 7.30 -18.50
N PHE A 155 -13.60 6.47 -17.97
CA PHE A 155 -13.79 5.03 -17.86
C PHE A 155 -15.27 4.76 -17.55
N PRO A 156 -16.01 3.99 -18.36
CA PRO A 156 -17.38 3.71 -18.04
C PRO A 156 -17.38 3.02 -16.69
N SER A 157 -17.91 3.69 -15.68
CA SER A 157 -18.05 3.20 -14.31
C SER A 157 -18.78 1.87 -14.24
N SER A 158 -19.40 1.45 -15.34
CA SER A 158 -20.05 0.17 -15.55
C SER A 158 -19.11 -1.00 -15.83
N LEU A 159 -17.92 -0.81 -16.45
CA LEU A 159 -17.19 -1.95 -17.03
C LEU A 159 -16.21 -2.68 -16.13
N LEU A 160 -15.38 -1.88 -15.47
CA LEU A 160 -14.47 -2.30 -14.41
C LEU A 160 -14.91 -1.50 -13.18
N GLY A 161 -16.18 -1.74 -12.85
CA GLY A 161 -16.82 -1.16 -11.70
C GLY A 161 -16.16 -1.63 -10.42
N PHE A 162 -16.53 -0.98 -9.32
CA PHE A 162 -16.03 -1.37 -8.03
C PHE A 162 -16.46 -2.80 -7.67
N LYS A 163 -15.52 -3.75 -7.55
CA LYS A 163 -15.83 -5.06 -6.95
C LYS A 163 -15.94 -4.85 -5.45
N ASN A 164 -17.13 -5.03 -4.88
CA ASN A 164 -17.38 -4.80 -3.45
C ASN A 164 -16.93 -3.40 -2.97
N ASN A 165 -17.17 -2.34 -3.74
CA ASN A 165 -16.70 -0.97 -3.46
C ASN A 165 -15.18 -0.76 -3.55
N ILE A 166 -14.43 -1.66 -4.20
CA ILE A 166 -12.98 -1.54 -4.45
C ILE A 166 -12.74 -1.34 -5.96
N PRO A 167 -11.96 -0.33 -6.39
CA PRO A 167 -11.57 -0.15 -7.78
C PRO A 167 -10.85 -1.37 -8.36
N THR A 168 -11.14 -1.73 -9.61
CA THR A 168 -10.33 -2.70 -10.36
C THR A 168 -8.89 -2.18 -10.52
N LEU A 169 -7.92 -3.06 -10.28
CA LEU A 169 -6.49 -2.73 -10.26
C LEU A 169 -5.80 -3.21 -11.53
N LEU A 170 -4.63 -2.65 -11.84
CA LEU A 170 -3.84 -3.05 -13.01
C LEU A 170 -3.50 -4.54 -13.01
N LYS A 171 -3.16 -5.13 -11.85
CA LYS A 171 -2.89 -6.57 -11.73
C LYS A 171 -4.08 -7.47 -12.12
N ASP A 172 -5.30 -6.94 -12.06
CA ASP A 172 -6.51 -7.70 -12.36
C ASP A 172 -6.78 -7.73 -13.89
N VAL A 173 -6.05 -6.92 -14.66
CA VAL A 173 -6.23 -6.75 -16.10
C VAL A 173 -4.95 -7.09 -16.88
N LEU A 174 -3.81 -7.19 -16.19
CA LEU A 174 -2.50 -7.45 -16.78
C LEU A 174 -1.93 -8.78 -16.31
N ASP A 175 -1.44 -9.57 -17.26
CA ASP A 175 -0.47 -10.63 -17.02
C ASP A 175 0.87 -9.97 -16.65
N LEU A 176 1.16 -9.90 -15.35
CA LEU A 176 2.36 -9.25 -14.81
C LEU A 176 3.66 -9.94 -15.24
N ASP A 177 3.62 -11.24 -15.55
CA ASP A 177 4.79 -12.01 -15.96
C ASP A 177 5.12 -11.76 -17.44
N LYS A 178 4.09 -11.60 -18.27
CA LYS A 178 4.25 -11.38 -19.72
C LYS A 178 4.18 -9.93 -20.14
N GLY A 179 3.81 -9.02 -19.24
CA GLY A 179 3.59 -7.61 -19.56
C GLY A 179 2.50 -7.42 -20.62
N LYS A 180 1.44 -8.24 -20.58
CA LYS A 180 0.36 -8.20 -21.59
C LYS A 180 -0.99 -8.06 -20.91
N VAL A 181 -1.91 -7.35 -21.56
CA VAL A 181 -3.31 -7.30 -21.13
C VAL A 181 -3.92 -8.70 -21.28
N LEU A 182 -4.62 -9.18 -20.24
CA LEU A 182 -5.33 -10.45 -20.23
C LEU A 182 -6.36 -10.50 -21.36
N SER A 183 -6.64 -11.70 -21.90
CA SER A 183 -7.65 -11.84 -22.96
C SER A 183 -9.07 -11.59 -22.43
N TRP A 184 -9.97 -11.21 -23.32
CA TRP A 184 -11.40 -11.02 -22.98
C TRP A 184 -11.99 -12.25 -22.30
N GLU A 185 -11.71 -13.44 -22.82
CA GLU A 185 -12.23 -14.71 -22.29
C GLU A 185 -11.79 -14.95 -20.84
N VAL A 186 -10.54 -14.63 -20.51
CA VAL A 186 -10.03 -14.75 -19.14
C VAL A 186 -10.73 -13.75 -18.22
N LEU A 187 -10.81 -12.49 -18.63
CA LEU A 187 -11.44 -11.43 -17.83
C LEU A 187 -12.95 -11.64 -17.65
N GLN A 188 -13.64 -12.11 -18.69
CA GLN A 188 -15.05 -12.45 -18.65
C GLN A 188 -15.33 -13.51 -17.59
N ASN A 189 -14.49 -14.54 -17.52
CA ASN A 189 -14.61 -15.61 -16.53
C ASN A 189 -14.23 -15.16 -15.10
N GLU A 190 -13.19 -14.34 -14.95
CA GLU A 190 -12.70 -13.93 -13.62
C GLU A 190 -13.51 -12.80 -12.97
N LEU A 191 -14.06 -11.90 -13.80
CA LEU A 191 -14.78 -10.71 -13.37
C LEU A 191 -16.30 -10.79 -13.63
N ASN A 192 -16.80 -11.91 -14.19
CA ASN A 192 -18.20 -12.12 -14.56
C ASN A 192 -18.77 -11.00 -15.44
N LEU A 193 -18.01 -10.61 -16.48
CA LEU A 193 -18.39 -9.53 -17.38
C LEU A 193 -19.45 -9.97 -18.38
N SER A 194 -20.33 -9.04 -18.75
CA SER A 194 -21.35 -9.20 -19.78
C SER A 194 -20.80 -8.90 -21.18
N ASP A 195 -21.44 -9.45 -22.22
CA ASP A 195 -21.01 -9.21 -23.61
C ASP A 195 -21.12 -7.73 -24.05
N LYS A 196 -21.95 -6.93 -23.37
CA LYS A 196 -22.03 -5.48 -23.58
C LYS A 196 -20.72 -4.78 -23.22
N GLU A 197 -19.94 -5.38 -22.34
CA GLU A 197 -18.68 -4.84 -21.85
C GLU A 197 -17.49 -5.19 -22.75
N ARG A 198 -17.70 -6.07 -23.74
CA ARG A 198 -16.66 -6.53 -24.66
C ARG A 198 -16.09 -5.41 -25.53
N VAL A 199 -16.95 -4.53 -26.05
CA VAL A 199 -16.55 -3.43 -26.94
C VAL A 199 -15.63 -2.44 -26.21
N LEU A 200 -16.01 -2.09 -25.00
CA LEU A 200 -15.27 -1.17 -24.15
C LEU A 200 -13.97 -1.81 -23.64
N TYR A 201 -13.93 -3.12 -23.36
CA TYR A 201 -12.68 -3.81 -23.07
C TYR A 201 -11.66 -3.66 -24.21
N PHE A 202 -12.08 -3.75 -25.48
CA PHE A 202 -11.16 -3.57 -26.61
C PHE A 202 -10.58 -2.15 -26.67
N GLN A 203 -11.40 -1.13 -26.38
CA GLN A 203 -10.93 0.26 -26.27
C GLN A 203 -9.89 0.41 -25.15
N ILE A 204 -10.15 -0.16 -23.97
CA ILE A 204 -9.24 -0.11 -22.81
C ILE A 204 -7.94 -0.86 -23.11
N LYS A 205 -8.01 -2.02 -23.76
CA LYS A 205 -6.86 -2.87 -24.08
C LYS A 205 -5.83 -2.13 -24.91
N GLU A 206 -6.27 -1.38 -25.92
CA GLU A 206 -5.39 -0.60 -26.80
C GLU A 206 -4.62 0.46 -26.01
N HIS A 207 -5.32 1.21 -25.15
CA HIS A 207 -4.69 2.21 -24.28
C HIS A 207 -3.74 1.61 -23.25
N LEU A 208 -4.10 0.49 -22.61
CA LEU A 208 -3.22 -0.18 -21.65
C LEU A 208 -1.98 -0.75 -22.33
N GLN A 209 -2.09 -1.26 -23.56
CA GLN A 209 -0.94 -1.74 -24.33
C GLN A 209 0.05 -0.62 -24.65
N LEU A 210 -0.44 0.55 -25.05
CA LEU A 210 0.40 1.75 -25.25
C LEU A 210 1.10 2.17 -23.95
N TYR A 211 0.40 2.07 -22.81
CA TYR A 211 0.94 2.44 -21.50
C TYR A 211 2.01 1.47 -20.99
N ILE A 212 1.86 0.17 -21.21
CA ILE A 212 2.87 -0.85 -20.84
C ILE A 212 4.17 -0.63 -21.63
N LEU A 213 4.06 -0.27 -22.92
CA LEU A 213 5.23 0.05 -23.74
C LEU A 213 5.99 1.28 -23.23
N MET A 214 5.28 2.26 -22.66
CA MET A 214 5.90 3.45 -22.04
C MET A 214 6.56 3.16 -20.68
N LEU A 215 6.18 2.08 -19.98
CA LEU A 215 6.77 1.66 -18.70
C LEU A 215 8.01 0.79 -18.84
N ALA A 216 8.27 0.24 -20.03
CA ALA A 216 9.41 -0.63 -20.32
C ALA A 216 10.70 0.14 -20.71
N HIS A 217 10.65 1.48 -20.67
CA HIS A 217 11.77 2.40 -20.92
C HIS A 217 12.04 3.27 -19.69
#